data_AF-G8UR37-F1
#
_entry.id   AF-G8UR37-F1
#
_cell.length_a   1.000
_cell.length_b   1.000
_cell.length_c   1.000
_cell.angle_alpha   90.00
_cell.angle_beta   90.00
_cell.angle_gamma   90.00
#
_symmetry.space_group_name_H-M   'P 1'
#
loop_
_entity.id
_entity.type
_entity.pdbx_description
1 polymer ?
#
loop_
_entity_poly.entity_id
_entity_poly.type
_entity_poly.pdbx_seq_one_letter_code
_entity_poly.pdbx_strand_id
1 'polypeptide(L)'
;MPFSSRLIAQTPAESDMRFLTEGHGKAFYLHVDAAPDDENEIGQHSLYMKDLANGSFTRLFQTSPYGKEGSKLKIKKEGIYTDGEIEIIDEIVLLSESKILISGCPDARNIYSYIYDLTTGKAVFLDVYSGYVDTVEEDGRPLIKMSTYAYRPNGGGRYGIYVYFDMEGNKIRKEDAPEDEDY
;
A
#
# COMPACT_ATOMS: atom_id res chain seq x y z
N MET A 1 -39.84 19.54 -0.43
CA MET A 1 -38.63 19.27 0.39
C MET A 1 -37.43 19.33 -0.54
N PRO A 2 -36.51 20.31 -0.44
CA PRO A 2 -35.38 20.35 -1.34
C PRO A 2 -34.18 19.58 -0.75
N PHE A 3 -33.65 18.68 -1.58
CA PHE A 3 -32.27 18.22 -1.72
C PHE A 3 -31.30 18.41 -0.55
N SER A 4 -30.96 17.29 0.11
CA SER A 4 -29.69 17.15 0.84
C SER A 4 -28.56 17.14 -0.19
N SER A 5 -27.81 18.24 -0.26
CA SER A 5 -26.53 18.29 -0.93
C SER A 5 -25.62 17.24 -0.28
N ARG A 6 -25.15 16.28 -1.06
CA ARG A 6 -23.96 15.51 -0.68
C ARG A 6 -22.85 16.54 -0.43
N LEU A 7 -22.41 16.68 0.82
CA LEU A 7 -21.15 17.34 1.12
C LEU A 7 -20.08 16.62 0.29
N ILE A 8 -19.62 17.24 -0.79
CA ILE A 8 -18.33 16.90 -1.37
C ILE A 8 -17.35 17.32 -0.27
N ALA A 9 -16.74 16.35 0.40
CA ALA A 9 -15.67 16.64 1.35
C ALA A 9 -14.64 17.51 0.62
N GLN A 10 -14.42 18.73 1.11
CA GLN A 10 -13.40 19.61 0.54
C GLN A 10 -12.04 18.92 0.70
N THR A 11 -11.23 18.96 -0.35
CA THR A 11 -9.83 18.55 -0.26
C THR A 11 -9.16 19.35 0.87
N PRO A 12 -8.46 18.70 1.82
CA PRO A 12 -7.75 19.39 2.90
C PRO A 12 -6.69 20.36 2.34
N ALA A 13 -6.27 21.32 3.16
CA ALA A 13 -5.10 22.12 2.81
C ALA A 13 -3.85 21.23 2.83
N GLU A 14 -2.90 21.49 1.93
CA GLU A 14 -1.63 20.72 1.86
C GLU A 14 -0.85 20.79 3.18
N SER A 15 -0.94 21.90 3.92
CA SER A 15 -0.33 22.08 5.24
C SER A 15 -0.84 21.09 6.30
N ASP A 16 -2.02 20.53 6.09
CA ASP A 16 -2.67 19.62 7.03
C ASP A 16 -2.35 18.14 6.69
N MET A 17 -1.54 17.91 5.65
CA MET A 17 -1.16 16.58 5.19
C MET A 17 0.33 16.30 5.43
N ARG A 18 0.65 15.04 5.72
CA ARG A 18 2.03 14.54 5.81
C ARG A 18 2.53 14.13 4.44
N PHE A 19 3.59 14.76 3.95
CA PHE A 19 4.30 14.33 2.75
C PHE A 19 4.90 12.93 2.93
N LEU A 20 4.76 12.07 1.91
CA LEU A 20 5.32 10.72 1.89
C LEU A 20 6.49 10.62 0.90
N THR A 21 6.22 10.89 -0.38
CA THR A 21 7.21 10.76 -1.46
C THR A 21 6.78 11.57 -2.69
N GLU A 22 7.72 11.82 -3.60
CA GLU A 22 7.47 12.45 -4.90
C GLU A 22 8.30 11.83 -6.03
N GLY A 23 7.78 11.95 -7.25
CA GLY A 23 8.43 11.48 -8.47
C GLY A 23 7.43 11.34 -9.60
N HIS A 24 7.91 11.23 -10.84
CA HIS A 24 7.06 11.12 -12.04
C HIS A 24 5.95 12.19 -12.14
N GLY A 25 6.28 13.43 -11.76
CA GLY A 25 5.36 14.57 -11.76
C GLY A 25 4.25 14.48 -10.71
N LYS A 26 4.40 13.63 -9.68
CA LYS A 26 3.40 13.39 -8.64
C LYS A 26 4.03 13.50 -7.26
N ALA A 27 3.26 13.96 -6.28
CA ALA A 27 3.61 13.89 -4.86
C ALA A 27 2.50 13.21 -4.07
N PHE A 28 2.85 12.44 -3.04
CA PHE A 28 1.92 11.64 -2.26
C PHE A 28 1.88 12.13 -0.82
N TYR A 29 0.69 12.24 -0.27
CA TYR A 29 0.44 12.81 1.04
C TYR A 29 -0.56 11.96 1.82
N LEU A 30 -0.36 11.84 3.13
CA LEU A 30 -1.29 11.22 4.05
C LEU A 30 -2.00 12.29 4.88
N HIS A 31 -3.33 12.28 4.89
CA HIS A 31 -4.15 13.14 5.73
C HIS A 31 -4.83 12.31 6.81
N VAL A 32 -4.94 12.84 8.03
CA VAL A 32 -5.75 12.24 9.11
C VAL A 32 -7.15 12.85 9.03
N ASP A 33 -8.11 12.11 8.49
CA ASP A 33 -9.51 12.54 8.37
C ASP A 33 -10.24 12.52 9.73
N ALA A 34 -9.89 11.56 10.60
CA ALA A 34 -10.40 11.46 11.96
C ALA A 34 -9.33 10.84 12.86
N ALA A 35 -9.09 11.43 14.02
CA ALA A 35 -8.24 10.83 15.03
C ALA A 35 -8.90 9.56 15.60
N PRO A 36 -8.13 8.60 16.14
CA PRO A 36 -8.71 7.46 16.84
C PRO A 36 -9.45 7.91 18.10
N ASP A 37 -10.55 7.22 18.45
CA ASP A 37 -11.36 7.52 19.64
C ASP A 37 -10.75 6.90 20.92
N ASP A 38 -9.86 5.91 20.78
CA ASP A 38 -9.17 5.19 21.87
C ASP A 38 -7.73 4.81 21.46
N GLU A 39 -6.86 4.52 22.44
CA GLU A 39 -5.46 4.13 22.26
C GLU A 39 -5.26 2.85 21.44
N ASN A 40 -6.30 2.02 21.33
CA ASN A 40 -6.30 0.74 20.59
C ASN A 40 -6.97 0.84 19.21
N GLU A 41 -7.38 2.04 18.80
CA GLU A 41 -8.01 2.28 17.51
C GLU A 41 -7.06 3.01 16.56
N ILE A 42 -7.24 2.78 15.26
CA ILE A 42 -6.53 3.48 14.19
C ILE A 42 -7.44 4.59 13.67
N GLY A 43 -6.92 5.82 13.61
CA GLY A 43 -7.63 6.95 13.02
C GLY A 43 -8.00 6.72 11.55
N GLN A 44 -8.96 7.48 11.04
CA GLN A 44 -9.26 7.49 9.62
C GLN A 44 -8.21 8.30 8.86
N HIS A 45 -7.57 7.71 7.85
CA HIS A 45 -6.58 8.39 7.02
C HIS A 45 -6.97 8.37 5.54
N SER A 46 -6.61 9.41 4.79
CA SER A 46 -6.74 9.45 3.34
C SER A 46 -5.37 9.58 2.68
N LEU A 47 -5.11 8.76 1.66
CA LEU A 47 -3.97 8.94 0.77
C LEU A 47 -4.38 9.87 -0.36
N TYR A 48 -3.64 10.96 -0.52
CA TYR A 48 -3.79 11.91 -1.61
C TYR A 48 -2.59 11.86 -2.54
N MET A 49 -2.86 12.00 -3.83
CA MET A 49 -1.88 12.25 -4.88
C MET A 49 -2.07 13.66 -5.39
N LYS A 50 -1.01 14.46 -5.39
CA LYS A 50 -0.92 15.76 -6.03
C LYS A 50 -0.28 15.61 -7.39
N ASP A 51 -0.96 16.09 -8.43
CA ASP A 51 -0.34 16.32 -9.74
C ASP A 51 0.51 17.60 -9.65
N LEU A 52 1.82 17.49 -9.83
CA LEU A 52 2.74 18.61 -9.68
C LEU A 52 2.64 19.63 -10.81
N ALA A 53 2.11 19.24 -11.99
CA ALA A 53 1.99 20.14 -13.13
C ALA A 53 0.88 21.18 -12.94
N ASN A 54 -0.23 20.80 -12.28
CA ASN A 54 -1.40 21.66 -12.09
C ASN A 54 -1.78 21.89 -10.60
N GLY A 55 -1.08 21.24 -9.67
CA GLY A 55 -1.31 21.35 -8.24
C GLY A 55 -2.59 20.67 -7.74
N SER A 56 -3.30 19.92 -8.59
CA SER A 56 -4.56 19.28 -8.22
C SER A 56 -4.33 18.05 -7.34
N PHE A 57 -5.21 17.87 -6.36
CA PHE A 57 -5.20 16.71 -5.47
C PHE A 57 -6.29 15.72 -5.86
N THR A 58 -5.91 14.44 -5.93
CA THR A 58 -6.81 13.30 -6.09
C THR A 58 -6.69 12.43 -4.85
N ARG A 59 -7.82 12.17 -4.18
CA ARG A 59 -7.85 11.17 -3.10
C ARG A 59 -7.85 9.78 -3.71
N LEU A 60 -6.83 8.98 -3.41
CA LEU A 60 -6.67 7.61 -3.91
C LEU A 60 -7.39 6.60 -3.02
N PHE A 61 -7.17 6.70 -1.70
CA PHE A 61 -7.72 5.76 -0.73
C PHE A 61 -8.17 6.47 0.53
N GLN A 62 -9.07 5.82 1.26
CA GLN A 62 -9.45 6.22 2.60
C GLN A 62 -9.56 4.99 3.50
N THR A 63 -8.83 5.07 4.59
CA THR A 63 -9.19 4.70 5.96
C THR A 63 -10.62 4.19 6.21
N SER A 64 -10.89 2.96 6.66
CA SER A 64 -12.18 2.70 7.32
C SER A 64 -12.17 3.33 8.71
N PRO A 65 -13.18 4.11 9.13
CA PRO A 65 -13.13 4.91 10.36
C PRO A 65 -13.20 4.14 11.69
N TYR A 66 -13.05 2.80 11.67
CA TYR A 66 -13.22 1.94 12.86
C TYR A 66 -12.30 0.72 12.82
N GLY A 67 -11.09 0.86 12.29
CA GLY A 67 -10.10 -0.20 12.35
C GLY A 67 -9.53 -0.28 13.78
N LYS A 68 -9.71 -1.39 14.50
CA LYS A 68 -8.84 -1.70 15.65
C LYS A 68 -7.44 -2.02 15.13
N GLU A 69 -6.43 -1.96 15.98
CA GLU A 69 -5.12 -2.57 15.68
C GLU A 69 -5.33 -4.03 15.20
N GLY A 70 -4.92 -4.35 13.96
CA GLY A 70 -5.22 -5.62 13.29
C GLY A 70 -6.59 -5.71 12.59
N SER A 71 -7.29 -4.60 12.33
CA SER A 71 -8.57 -4.52 11.62
C SER A 71 -8.52 -3.85 10.25
N LYS A 72 -8.97 -4.64 9.27
CA LYS A 72 -8.77 -4.49 7.83
C LYS A 72 -9.33 -3.21 7.21
N LEU A 73 -8.57 -2.57 6.32
CA LEU A 73 -9.11 -1.50 5.47
C LEU A 73 -10.05 -2.05 4.40
N LYS A 74 -10.98 -1.20 3.96
CA LYS A 74 -11.83 -1.50 2.80
C LYS A 74 -11.58 -0.48 1.70
N ILE A 75 -11.08 -0.92 0.54
CA ILE A 75 -10.99 -0.07 -0.65
C ILE A 75 -12.40 0.10 -1.22
N LYS A 76 -12.87 1.34 -1.34
CA LYS A 76 -14.17 1.66 -1.96
C LYS A 76 -13.99 1.86 -3.47
N LYS A 77 -14.46 0.89 -4.25
CA LYS A 77 -14.54 0.98 -5.72
C LYS A 77 -15.99 1.14 -6.15
N GLU A 78 -16.32 2.21 -6.87
CA GLU A 78 -17.67 2.43 -7.45
C GLU A 78 -18.83 2.37 -6.43
N GLY A 79 -18.57 2.67 -5.15
CA GLY A 79 -19.58 2.58 -4.09
C GLY A 79 -19.71 1.21 -3.43
N ILE A 80 -18.91 0.23 -3.85
CA ILE A 80 -18.81 -1.12 -3.26
C ILE A 80 -17.47 -1.24 -2.55
N TYR A 81 -17.47 -1.75 -1.33
CA TYR A 81 -16.24 -2.06 -0.60
C TYR A 81 -15.70 -3.40 -1.10
N THR A 82 -14.50 -3.41 -1.66
CA THR A 82 -13.80 -4.62 -2.14
C THR A 82 -12.74 -5.05 -1.13
N ASP A 83 -12.56 -6.36 -0.94
CA ASP A 83 -11.68 -7.02 0.05
C ASP A 83 -10.16 -6.87 -0.24
N GLY A 84 -9.68 -5.66 -0.56
CA GLY A 84 -8.26 -5.30 -0.57
C GLY A 84 -7.96 -4.39 0.62
N GLU A 85 -7.01 -4.75 1.48
CA GLU A 85 -6.89 -4.28 2.87
C GLU A 85 -5.44 -3.78 3.16
N ILE A 86 -5.19 -2.51 3.55
CA ILE A 86 -3.82 -2.00 3.90
C ILE A 86 -3.85 -1.20 5.22
N GLU A 87 -3.80 -1.86 6.36
CA GLU A 87 -4.15 -1.24 7.65
C GLU A 87 -3.34 -0.02 8.11
N ILE A 88 -2.10 0.15 7.68
CA ILE A 88 -1.35 1.42 7.80
C ILE A 88 -0.44 1.46 6.56
N ILE A 89 -0.51 2.53 5.76
CA ILE A 89 0.49 2.71 4.69
C ILE A 89 1.82 3.00 5.38
N ASP A 90 2.71 2.03 5.38
CA ASP A 90 4.06 2.13 5.92
C ASP A 90 5.01 2.65 4.85
N GLU A 91 4.86 2.13 3.63
CA GLU A 91 5.72 2.48 2.50
C GLU A 91 4.92 2.66 1.20
N ILE A 92 5.37 3.64 0.40
CA ILE A 92 4.95 3.80 -1.00
C ILE A 92 6.19 3.84 -1.87
N VAL A 93 6.23 2.96 -2.88
CA VAL A 93 7.29 2.93 -3.90
C VAL A 93 6.69 3.34 -5.24
N LEU A 94 7.36 4.25 -5.94
CA LEU A 94 6.97 4.63 -7.30
C LEU A 94 7.56 3.61 -8.28
N LEU A 95 6.71 2.77 -8.84
CA LEU A 95 7.14 1.72 -9.77
C LEU A 95 7.22 2.26 -11.21
N SER A 96 6.31 3.17 -11.57
CA SER A 96 6.27 3.86 -12.86
C SER A 96 5.39 5.11 -12.78
N GLU A 97 5.19 5.81 -13.91
CA GLU A 97 4.31 6.97 -13.95
C GLU A 97 2.84 6.68 -13.59
N SER A 98 2.39 5.43 -13.78
CA SER A 98 1.01 5.00 -13.59
C SER A 98 0.83 3.93 -12.52
N LYS A 99 1.92 3.45 -11.90
CA LYS A 99 1.85 2.39 -10.88
C LYS A 99 2.68 2.72 -9.66
N ILE A 100 2.10 2.43 -8.50
CA ILE A 100 2.78 2.51 -7.19
C ILE A 100 2.68 1.16 -6.49
N LEU A 101 3.68 0.83 -5.69
CA LEU A 101 3.59 -0.21 -4.68
C LEU A 101 3.18 0.45 -3.36
N ILE A 102 2.23 -0.14 -2.66
CA ILE A 102 1.80 0.29 -1.34
C ILE A 102 1.99 -0.89 -0.41
N SER A 103 2.82 -0.71 0.62
CA SER A 103 3.08 -1.72 1.63
C SER A 103 2.59 -1.22 2.99
N GLY A 104 2.04 -2.13 3.78
CA GLY A 104 1.49 -1.79 5.07
C GLY A 104 1.28 -2.98 5.99
N CYS A 105 1.27 -2.72 7.29
CA CYS A 105 1.13 -3.78 8.28
C CYS A 105 -0.07 -3.53 9.22
N PRO A 106 -0.98 -4.49 9.38
CA PRO A 106 -2.10 -4.42 10.29
C PRO A 106 -1.75 -4.63 11.77
N ASP A 107 -0.77 -5.49 12.03
CA ASP A 107 -0.54 -6.05 13.35
C ASP A 107 0.95 -6.11 13.73
N ALA A 108 1.78 -5.33 13.03
CA ALA A 108 3.25 -5.34 13.08
C ALA A 108 3.91 -6.71 12.79
N ARG A 109 3.16 -7.73 12.32
CA ARG A 109 3.68 -9.10 12.09
C ARG A 109 3.77 -9.47 10.61
N ASN A 110 2.84 -9.01 9.79
CA ASN A 110 2.79 -9.34 8.35
C ASN A 110 2.65 -8.07 7.51
N ILE A 111 3.59 -7.83 6.60
CA ILE A 111 3.51 -6.70 5.66
C ILE A 111 2.72 -7.14 4.43
N TYR A 112 1.58 -6.51 4.18
CA TYR A 112 0.74 -6.70 3.00
C TYR A 112 1.11 -5.66 1.96
N SER A 113 1.32 -6.10 0.72
CA SER A 113 1.78 -5.23 -0.35
C SER A 113 0.86 -5.31 -1.56
N TYR A 114 0.60 -4.17 -2.19
CA TYR A 114 -0.31 -4.03 -3.31
C TYR A 114 0.30 -3.18 -4.41
N ILE A 115 0.23 -3.65 -5.65
CA ILE A 115 0.45 -2.79 -6.82
C ILE A 115 -0.86 -2.05 -7.07
N TYR A 116 -0.82 -0.73 -7.11
CA TYR A 116 -1.95 0.10 -7.47
C TYR A 116 -1.72 0.83 -8.79
N ASP A 117 -2.68 0.66 -9.70
CA ASP A 117 -2.72 1.33 -10.99
C ASP A 117 -3.50 2.64 -10.88
N LEU A 118 -2.78 3.76 -10.98
CA LEU A 118 -3.31 5.12 -10.84
C LEU A 118 -4.31 5.49 -11.94
N THR A 119 -4.21 4.85 -13.11
CA THR A 119 -5.09 5.14 -14.26
C THR A 119 -6.44 4.45 -14.13
N THR A 120 -6.45 3.21 -13.66
CA THR A 120 -7.65 2.37 -13.60
C THR A 120 -8.24 2.26 -12.19
N GLY A 121 -7.50 2.69 -11.17
CA GLY A 121 -7.86 2.53 -9.76
C GLY A 121 -7.88 1.07 -9.30
N LYS A 122 -7.22 0.16 -10.03
CA LYS A 122 -7.15 -1.27 -9.68
C LYS A 122 -5.96 -1.53 -8.75
N ALA A 123 -6.20 -2.35 -7.73
CA ALA A 123 -5.16 -2.88 -6.84
C ALA A 123 -4.97 -4.38 -7.08
N VAL A 124 -3.71 -4.84 -7.08
CA VAL A 124 -3.33 -6.26 -7.13
C VAL A 124 -2.52 -6.59 -5.88
N PHE A 125 -3.00 -7.57 -5.11
CA PHE A 125 -2.32 -8.05 -3.91
C PHE A 125 -1.11 -8.92 -4.27
N LEU A 126 0.04 -8.67 -3.63
CA LEU A 126 1.22 -9.50 -3.72
C LEU A 126 1.25 -10.44 -2.51
N ASP A 127 1.04 -11.73 -2.76
CA ASP A 127 0.94 -12.79 -1.73
C ASP A 127 2.31 -13.14 -1.13
N VAL A 128 2.79 -12.21 -0.29
CA VAL A 128 4.03 -12.22 0.51
C VAL A 128 3.80 -11.38 1.77
N TYR A 129 4.47 -11.74 2.87
CA TYR A 129 4.16 -11.21 4.20
C TYR A 129 5.33 -10.52 4.93
N SER A 130 6.49 -10.35 4.29
CA SER A 130 7.65 -9.69 4.91
C SER A 130 8.06 -8.39 4.24
N GLY A 131 7.50 -8.06 3.07
CA GLY A 131 7.57 -6.72 2.49
C GLY A 131 8.47 -6.58 1.26
N TYR A 132 8.54 -5.35 0.75
CA TYR A 132 9.33 -4.96 -0.41
C TYR A 132 10.83 -4.99 -0.11
N VAL A 133 11.62 -5.39 -1.09
CA VAL A 133 13.10 -5.38 -1.01
C VAL A 133 13.66 -4.36 -1.98
N ASP A 134 13.44 -4.58 -3.28
CA ASP A 134 13.87 -3.70 -4.36
C ASP A 134 13.09 -3.97 -5.66
N THR A 135 13.39 -3.17 -6.68
CA THR A 135 12.97 -3.41 -8.06
C THR A 135 14.22 -3.71 -8.87
N VAL A 136 14.24 -4.85 -9.55
CA VAL A 136 15.36 -5.30 -10.38
C VAL A 136 14.97 -5.29 -11.85
N GLU A 137 15.93 -5.06 -12.75
CA GLU A 137 15.69 -5.16 -14.19
C GLU A 137 16.33 -6.44 -14.74
N GLU A 138 15.53 -7.27 -15.42
CA GLU A 138 15.98 -8.50 -16.07
C GLU A 138 15.48 -8.56 -17.50
N ASP A 139 16.39 -8.75 -18.46
CA ASP A 139 16.07 -8.77 -19.89
C ASP A 139 15.23 -7.56 -20.34
N GLY A 140 15.49 -6.39 -19.76
CA GLY A 140 14.76 -5.13 -20.01
C GLY A 140 13.36 -5.08 -19.40
N ARG A 141 13.04 -5.96 -18.45
CA ARG A 141 11.75 -6.02 -17.75
C ARG A 141 11.95 -5.73 -16.26
N PRO A 142 11.25 -4.72 -15.70
CA PRO A 142 11.29 -4.49 -14.26
C PRO A 142 10.51 -5.59 -13.52
N LEU A 143 11.12 -6.12 -12.47
CA LEU A 143 10.54 -7.07 -11.54
C LEU A 143 10.59 -6.52 -10.13
N ILE A 144 9.51 -6.74 -9.38
CA ILE A 144 9.38 -6.36 -7.97
C ILE A 144 9.88 -7.53 -7.14
N LYS A 145 10.95 -7.33 -6.39
CA LYS A 145 11.49 -8.32 -5.46
C LYS A 145 10.89 -8.09 -4.07
N MET A 146 10.29 -9.14 -3.55
CA MET A 146 9.67 -9.15 -2.23
C MET A 146 10.31 -10.21 -1.35
N SER A 147 10.39 -9.93 -0.04
CA SER A 147 10.82 -10.90 0.95
C SER A 147 9.61 -11.63 1.57
N THR A 148 9.81 -12.89 1.90
CA THR A 148 8.91 -13.67 2.74
C THR A 148 9.71 -14.78 3.44
N TYR A 149 9.01 -15.66 4.15
CA TYR A 149 9.61 -16.81 4.81
C TYR A 149 8.80 -18.08 4.53
N ALA A 150 9.46 -19.23 4.62
CA ALA A 150 8.80 -20.53 4.71
C ALA A 150 9.37 -21.34 5.87
N TYR A 151 8.70 -22.45 6.19
CA TYR A 151 9.13 -23.35 7.25
C TYR A 151 9.92 -24.52 6.66
N ARG A 152 11.04 -24.85 7.31
CA ARG A 152 11.84 -26.01 6.92
C ARG A 152 11.02 -27.30 7.14
N PRO A 153 10.98 -28.24 6.18
CA PRO A 153 10.17 -29.46 6.29
C PRO A 153 10.51 -30.33 7.50
N ASN A 154 11.73 -30.26 8.00
CA ASN A 154 12.22 -31.01 9.16
C ASN A 154 11.93 -30.33 10.51
N GLY A 155 11.16 -29.24 10.52
CA GLY A 155 10.87 -28.49 11.75
C GLY A 155 12.03 -27.61 12.24
N GLY A 156 13.10 -27.46 11.46
CA GLY A 156 14.29 -26.68 11.82
C GLY A 156 14.15 -25.15 11.76
N GLY A 157 12.94 -24.62 11.91
CA GLY A 157 12.68 -23.17 11.90
C GLY A 157 12.24 -22.59 10.55
N ARG A 158 12.32 -21.26 10.43
CA ARG A 158 11.99 -20.48 9.22
C ARG A 158 13.24 -20.24 8.38
N TYR A 159 13.05 -20.06 7.07
CA TYR A 159 14.09 -19.56 6.16
C TYR A 159 13.52 -18.48 5.25
N GLY A 160 14.36 -17.52 4.88
CA GLY A 160 13.99 -16.42 4.01
C GLY A 160 13.83 -16.87 2.55
N ILE A 161 12.87 -16.27 1.85
CA ILE A 161 12.61 -16.49 0.43
C ILE A 161 12.45 -15.13 -0.23
N TYR A 162 13.05 -14.96 -1.40
CA TYR A 162 12.68 -13.88 -2.30
C TYR A 162 11.66 -14.35 -3.33
N VAL A 163 10.65 -13.53 -3.56
CA VAL A 163 9.61 -13.76 -4.56
C VAL A 163 9.62 -12.59 -5.52
N TYR A 164 9.68 -12.88 -6.82
CA TYR A 164 9.74 -11.89 -7.87
C TYR A 164 8.39 -11.82 -8.58
N PHE A 165 7.87 -10.61 -8.72
CA PHE A 165 6.62 -10.32 -9.43
C PHE A 165 6.88 -9.43 -10.63
N ASP A 166 6.07 -9.56 -11.69
CA ASP A 166 6.00 -8.52 -12.72
C ASP A 166 5.18 -7.32 -12.24
N MET A 167 5.10 -6.29 -13.09
CA MET A 167 4.39 -5.03 -12.81
C MET A 167 2.87 -5.18 -12.81
N GLU A 168 2.37 -6.33 -13.22
CA GLU A 168 0.97 -6.75 -13.19
C GLU A 168 0.64 -7.57 -11.93
N GLY A 169 1.65 -7.92 -11.13
CA GLY A 169 1.54 -8.69 -9.90
C GLY A 169 1.52 -10.21 -10.12
N ASN A 170 1.90 -10.69 -11.31
CA ASN A 170 2.08 -12.12 -11.54
C ASN A 170 3.40 -12.58 -10.95
N LYS A 171 3.36 -13.69 -10.20
CA LYS A 171 4.56 -14.33 -9.65
C LYS A 171 5.38 -14.93 -10.78
N ILE A 172 6.61 -14.45 -10.95
CA ILE A 172 7.53 -14.91 -11.99
C ILE A 172 8.37 -16.09 -11.48
N ARG A 173 8.97 -15.93 -10.30
CA ARG A 173 9.77 -16.98 -9.66
C ARG A 173 9.94 -16.72 -8.16
N LYS A 174 10.55 -17.69 -7.50
CA LYS A 174 11.04 -17.57 -6.12
C LYS A 174 12.42 -18.18 -6.02
N GLU A 175 13.21 -17.70 -5.08
CA GLU A 175 14.52 -18.25 -4.72
C GLU A 175 14.72 -18.14 -3.21
N ASP A 176 15.56 -19.01 -2.67
CA ASP A 176 15.94 -18.90 -1.26
C ASP A 176 16.71 -17.59 -1.09
N ALA A 177 16.35 -16.82 -0.06
CA ALA A 177 17.19 -15.70 0.33
C ALA A 177 18.55 -16.27 0.76
N PRO A 178 19.66 -15.54 0.56
CA PRO A 178 20.94 -15.91 1.14
C PRO A 178 20.73 -16.32 2.60
N GLU A 179 21.31 -17.46 3.00
CA GLU A 179 21.42 -17.74 4.43
C GLU A 179 22.36 -16.68 4.99
N ASP A 180 21.79 -15.57 5.47
CA ASP A 180 22.54 -14.68 6.34
C ASP A 180 22.90 -15.52 7.56
N GLU A 181 24.20 -15.80 7.70
CA GLU A 181 24.81 -16.27 8.94
C GLU A 181 24.40 -15.27 10.03
N ASP A 182 23.57 -15.75 10.97
CA ASP A 182 23.13 -15.08 12.21
C ASP A 182 22.13 -13.92 12.06
N TYR A 183 20.85 -14.20 12.38
CA TYR A 183 19.91 -13.24 12.97
C TYR A 183 19.90 -13.38 14.50
#